data_AF-A0A1Y0GZE5-F1
#
_entry.id   AF-A0A1Y0GZE5-F1
#
_cell.length_a   1.000
_cell.length_b   1.000
_cell.length_c   1.000
_cell.angle_alpha   90.00
_cell.angle_beta   90.00
_cell.angle_gamma   90.00
#
_symmetry.space_group_name_H-M   'P 1'
#
loop_
_entity.id
_entity.type
_entity.pdbx_description
1 polymer ?
#
loop_
_entity_poly.entity_id
_entity_poly.type
_entity_poly.pdbx_seq_one_letter_code
_entity_poly.pdbx_strand_id
1 'polypeptide(L)'
;MFEIGSLRHGTGVWQHSDADYLVSLKGSQPSSPWTMLNKVKESLQGRFPTTTIQIRRPAVVCQFSDGIVEVIPGYIFDGDDKGYRVASPIDGWMNTFPEKHNEYVNGINSTFNGGAKQLARFMKIWKYRRNVPVSSCYLEMRAAQHLSGEASYVPVWDIYQLLKKLHDHSLASMNDPSGLGSRFTSCSTDASKADAMSKLSTAVARAEKAKNYHRNEDHSNAIAQLELLFNR
;
A
#
# COMPACT_ATOMS: atom_id res chain seq x y z
N MET A 1 -0.20 6.71 -20.29
CA MET A 1 0.42 6.46 -18.98
C MET A 1 -0.13 7.47 -18.01
N PHE A 2 -0.42 7.06 -16.78
CA PHE A 2 -0.85 7.95 -15.72
C PHE A 2 -0.28 7.47 -14.39
N GLU A 3 -0.05 8.40 -13.48
CA GLU A 3 0.43 8.11 -12.13
C GLU A 3 -0.68 7.42 -11.33
N ILE A 4 -0.31 6.36 -10.63
CA ILE A 4 -1.18 5.61 -9.72
C ILE A 4 -0.50 5.50 -8.36
N GLY A 5 -1.05 4.67 -7.48
CA GLY A 5 -0.40 4.35 -6.22
C GLY A 5 -0.35 5.54 -5.26
N SER A 6 0.53 5.42 -4.27
CA SER A 6 0.37 6.20 -3.05
C SER A 6 0.70 7.69 -3.18
N LEU A 7 1.58 8.07 -4.12
CA LEU A 7 1.87 9.48 -4.41
C LEU A 7 0.63 10.16 -4.99
N ARG A 8 0.01 9.56 -6.02
CA ARG A 8 -1.24 10.04 -6.61
C ARG A 8 -2.39 10.07 -5.60
N HIS A 9 -2.48 9.09 -4.70
CA HIS A 9 -3.55 9.00 -3.71
C HIS A 9 -3.36 9.96 -2.52
N GLY A 10 -2.20 10.64 -2.40
CA GLY A 10 -1.91 11.51 -1.26
C GLY A 10 -1.61 10.74 0.05
N THR A 11 -1.24 9.48 -0.07
CA THR A 11 -0.80 8.59 1.03
C THR A 11 0.70 8.33 0.99
N GLY A 12 1.43 9.00 0.08
CA GLY A 12 2.88 8.99 -0.01
C GLY A 12 3.57 9.37 1.30
N VAL A 13 4.73 8.76 1.55
CA VAL A 13 5.65 9.11 2.63
C VAL A 13 6.96 9.56 1.99
N TRP A 14 7.37 10.80 2.29
CA TRP A 14 8.58 11.42 1.76
C TRP A 14 9.81 10.52 1.93
N GLN A 15 10.64 10.42 0.88
CA GLN A 15 11.84 9.56 0.77
C GLN A 15 11.61 8.05 0.89
N HIS A 16 10.36 7.58 1.00
CA HIS A 16 10.05 6.15 1.16
C HIS A 16 9.04 5.58 0.17
N SER A 17 8.22 6.42 -0.46
CA SER A 17 7.25 5.97 -1.46
C SER A 17 7.83 6.09 -2.86
N ASP A 18 7.68 5.02 -3.64
CA ASP A 18 8.08 4.95 -5.03
C ASP A 18 7.04 5.64 -5.94
N ALA A 19 7.44 6.01 -7.16
CA ALA A 19 6.53 6.58 -8.14
C ALA A 19 5.96 5.48 -9.05
N ASP A 20 4.66 5.23 -8.93
CA ASP A 20 3.95 4.17 -9.65
C ASP A 20 3.28 4.73 -10.92
N TYR A 21 3.58 4.16 -12.08
CA TYR A 21 2.96 4.55 -13.34
C TYR A 21 2.30 3.36 -14.04
N LEU A 22 0.98 3.43 -14.23
CA LEU A 22 0.28 2.47 -15.06
C LEU A 22 0.41 2.88 -16.54
N VAL A 23 0.93 1.96 -17.35
CA VAL A 23 1.08 2.15 -18.80
C VAL A 23 0.08 1.26 -19.51
N SER A 24 -0.99 1.87 -20.02
CA SER A 24 -1.93 1.20 -20.92
C SER A 24 -1.25 0.89 -22.25
N LEU A 25 -0.97 -0.38 -22.48
CA LEU A 25 -0.37 -0.87 -23.72
C LEU A 25 -1.44 -1.05 -24.79
N LYS A 26 -1.04 -0.77 -26.04
CA LYS A 26 -1.86 -1.01 -27.23
C LYS A 26 -1.56 -2.39 -27.82
N GLY A 27 -2.51 -2.91 -28.61
CA GLY A 27 -2.38 -4.19 -29.30
C GLY A 27 -2.84 -5.39 -28.46
N SER A 28 -2.54 -6.59 -28.94
CA SER A 28 -3.02 -7.83 -28.33
C SER A 28 -2.28 -8.16 -27.03
N GLN A 29 -3.04 -8.48 -25.99
CA GLN A 29 -2.51 -9.00 -24.73
C GLN A 29 -1.81 -10.35 -24.99
N PRO A 30 -0.53 -10.54 -24.61
CA PRO A 30 0.15 -11.81 -24.76
C PRO A 30 -0.43 -12.84 -23.78
N SER A 31 -0.27 -14.13 -24.11
CA SER A 31 -0.68 -15.22 -23.21
C SER A 31 0.03 -15.13 -21.86
N SER A 32 1.35 -14.95 -21.87
CA SER A 32 2.17 -14.83 -20.67
C SER A 32 2.44 -13.36 -20.29
N PRO A 33 2.17 -12.95 -19.03
CA PRO A 33 2.58 -11.65 -18.51
C PRO A 33 4.10 -11.45 -18.55
N TRP A 34 4.89 -12.53 -18.48
CA TRP A 34 6.36 -12.45 -18.60
C TRP A 34 6.81 -11.93 -19.95
N THR A 35 6.11 -12.28 -21.03
CA THR A 35 6.40 -11.74 -22.37
C THR A 35 6.24 -10.22 -22.39
N MET A 36 5.19 -9.69 -21.75
CA MET A 36 4.98 -8.26 -21.61
C MET A 36 6.07 -7.62 -20.75
N LEU A 37 6.34 -8.16 -19.57
CA LEU A 37 7.31 -7.61 -18.62
C LEU A 37 8.74 -7.58 -19.18
N ASN A 38 9.17 -8.65 -19.85
CA ASN A 38 10.50 -8.72 -20.47
C ASN A 38 10.64 -7.69 -21.60
N LYS A 39 9.63 -7.55 -22.49
CA LYS A 39 9.65 -6.54 -23.55
C LYS A 39 9.75 -5.11 -22.99
N VAL A 40 8.97 -4.82 -21.94
CA VAL A 40 9.01 -3.50 -21.28
C VAL A 40 10.37 -3.28 -20.62
N LYS A 41 10.91 -4.28 -19.92
CA LYS A 41 12.25 -4.25 -19.32
C LYS A 41 13.34 -3.98 -20.37
N GLU A 42 13.36 -4.73 -21.47
CA GLU A 42 14.33 -4.58 -22.55
C GLU A 42 14.26 -3.18 -23.18
N SER A 43 13.05 -2.67 -23.43
CA SER A 43 12.86 -1.31 -23.95
C SER A 43 13.37 -0.24 -22.98
N LEU A 44 13.15 -0.41 -21.67
CA LEU A 44 13.63 0.52 -20.65
C LEU A 44 15.17 0.44 -20.50
N GLN A 45 15.75 -0.76 -20.56
CA GLN A 45 17.21 -0.95 -20.52
C GLN A 45 17.90 -0.34 -21.73
N GLY A 46 17.30 -0.44 -22.92
CA GLY A 46 17.81 0.25 -24.11
C GLY A 46 17.78 1.77 -23.99
N ARG A 47 16.78 2.33 -23.29
CA ARG A 47 16.64 3.78 -23.09
C ARG A 47 17.50 4.33 -21.94
N PHE A 48 17.73 3.54 -20.90
CA PHE A 48 18.42 3.90 -19.66
C PHE A 48 19.51 2.87 -19.33
N PRO A 49 20.62 2.84 -20.11
CA PRO A 49 21.61 1.75 -20.05
C PRO A 49 22.40 1.70 -18.73
N THR A 50 22.46 2.79 -17.97
CA THR A 50 23.18 2.88 -16.69
C THR A 50 22.26 2.69 -15.48
N THR A 51 20.95 2.53 -15.69
CA THR A 51 19.97 2.38 -14.62
C THR A 51 19.78 0.91 -14.27
N THR A 52 19.74 0.57 -12.99
CA THR A 52 19.36 -0.78 -12.55
C THR A 52 17.87 -0.99 -12.81
N ILE A 53 17.54 -1.91 -13.72
CA ILE A 53 16.16 -2.21 -14.13
C ILE A 53 15.88 -3.69 -13.94
N GLN A 54 14.84 -3.99 -13.16
CA GLN A 54 14.47 -5.36 -12.78
C GLN A 54 12.96 -5.54 -12.79
N ILE A 55 12.50 -6.78 -13.03
CA ILE A 55 11.08 -7.11 -12.93
C ILE A 55 10.74 -7.41 -11.47
N ARG A 56 9.76 -6.70 -10.92
CA ARG A 56 9.11 -6.99 -9.64
C ARG A 56 7.61 -6.90 -9.84
N ARG A 57 6.96 -8.02 -10.12
CA ARG A 57 5.54 -8.07 -10.51
C ARG A 57 4.66 -7.31 -9.50
N PRO A 58 3.72 -6.48 -9.97
CA PRO A 58 3.28 -6.30 -11.36
C PRO A 58 4.17 -5.39 -12.23
N ALA A 59 5.24 -4.81 -11.67
CA ALA A 59 6.01 -3.74 -12.28
C ALA A 59 7.35 -4.16 -12.90
N VAL A 60 7.89 -3.27 -13.72
CA VAL A 60 9.30 -3.14 -14.04
C VAL A 60 9.85 -1.95 -13.27
N VAL A 61 10.77 -2.22 -12.36
CA VAL A 61 11.30 -1.23 -11.40
C VAL A 61 12.59 -0.64 -11.94
N CYS A 62 12.63 0.68 -12.03
CA CYS A 62 13.78 1.48 -12.45
C CYS A 62 14.36 2.22 -11.24
N GLN A 63 15.62 1.96 -10.91
CA GLN A 63 16.31 2.60 -9.77
C GLN A 63 17.18 3.76 -10.27
N PHE A 64 16.62 4.96 -10.31
CA PHE A 64 17.37 6.18 -10.60
C PHE A 64 18.13 6.65 -9.36
N SER A 65 19.07 7.58 -9.55
CA SER A 65 19.90 8.12 -8.45
C SER A 65 19.11 8.92 -7.42
N ASP A 66 17.98 9.48 -7.82
CA ASP A 66 17.12 10.37 -7.05
C ASP A 66 15.75 9.75 -6.72
N GLY A 67 15.50 8.51 -7.13
CA GLY A 67 14.24 7.84 -6.82
C GLY A 67 14.04 6.50 -7.52
N ILE A 68 12.95 5.84 -7.13
CA ILE A 68 12.51 4.57 -7.72
C ILE A 68 11.22 4.84 -8.49
N VAL A 69 11.18 4.35 -9.73
CA VAL A 69 9.99 4.40 -10.60
C VAL A 69 9.54 2.98 -10.89
N GLU A 70 8.28 2.67 -10.58
CA GLU A 70 7.64 1.40 -10.92
C GLU A 70 6.75 1.58 -12.16
N VAL A 71 7.16 0.97 -13.27
CA VAL A 71 6.37 0.95 -14.51
C VAL A 71 5.49 -0.30 -14.50
N ILE A 72 4.18 -0.11 -14.40
CA ILE A 72 3.19 -1.19 -14.37
C ILE A 72 2.51 -1.26 -15.74
N PRO A 73 2.99 -2.12 -16.67
CA PRO A 73 2.32 -2.31 -17.94
C PRO A 73 1.00 -3.06 -17.75
N GLY A 74 -0.03 -2.64 -18.48
CA GLY A 74 -1.34 -3.27 -18.44
C GLY A 74 -2.12 -3.09 -19.72
N TYR A 75 -3.09 -3.96 -19.92
CA TYR A 75 -4.06 -3.89 -21.01
C TYR A 75 -5.40 -3.43 -20.47
N ILE A 76 -6.21 -2.76 -21.29
CA ILE A 76 -7.56 -2.36 -20.89
C ILE A 76 -8.36 -3.62 -20.51
N PHE A 77 -9.05 -3.58 -19.38
CA PHE A 77 -10.00 -4.62 -19.00
C PHE A 77 -11.27 -4.48 -19.84
N ASP A 78 -11.66 -5.58 -20.50
CA ASP A 78 -12.83 -5.64 -21.38
C ASP A 78 -14.08 -5.96 -20.58
N GLY A 79 -14.58 -4.95 -19.87
CA GLY A 79 -15.79 -5.01 -19.03
C GLY A 79 -16.36 -3.62 -18.77
N ASP A 80 -17.50 -3.55 -18.09
CA ASP A 80 -18.25 -2.31 -17.89
C ASP A 80 -17.49 -1.26 -17.06
N ASP A 81 -16.66 -1.72 -16.12
CA ASP A 81 -15.83 -0.87 -15.29
C ASP A 81 -14.46 -0.59 -15.91
N LYS A 82 -14.02 0.67 -15.84
CA LYS A 82 -12.70 1.11 -16.32
C LYS A 82 -11.58 0.52 -15.46
N GLY A 83 -11.02 -0.60 -15.91
CA GLY A 83 -9.92 -1.29 -15.25
C GLY A 83 -8.80 -1.70 -16.19
N TYR A 84 -7.81 -2.39 -15.64
CA TYR A 84 -6.66 -2.90 -16.38
C TYR A 84 -6.33 -4.34 -15.98
N ARG A 85 -5.84 -5.11 -16.94
CA ARG A 85 -5.22 -6.41 -16.73
C ARG A 85 -3.71 -6.24 -16.62
N VAL A 86 -3.15 -6.57 -15.46
CA VAL A 86 -1.71 -6.47 -15.15
C VAL A 86 -1.16 -7.84 -14.72
N ALA A 87 0.16 -7.96 -14.64
CA ALA A 87 0.79 -9.19 -14.16
C ALA A 87 0.46 -9.45 -12.68
N SER A 88 0.01 -10.65 -12.33
CA SER A 88 -0.24 -11.03 -10.94
C SER A 88 1.07 -11.19 -10.16
N PRO A 89 1.11 -10.82 -8.86
CA PRO A 89 2.24 -11.13 -7.98
C PRO A 89 2.48 -12.64 -7.80
N ILE A 90 1.44 -13.46 -7.96
CA ILE A 90 1.50 -14.93 -7.82
C ILE A 90 1.81 -15.54 -9.18
N ASP A 91 0.81 -15.57 -10.06
CA ASP A 91 0.93 -16.07 -11.42
C ASP A 91 -0.21 -15.56 -12.31
N GLY A 92 0.04 -15.50 -13.62
CA GLY A 92 -0.94 -15.09 -14.62
C GLY A 92 -1.30 -13.61 -14.57
N TRP A 93 -2.52 -13.31 -15.02
CA TRP A 93 -3.06 -11.95 -15.13
C TRP A 93 -4.01 -11.67 -13.96
N MET A 94 -4.01 -10.43 -13.48
CA MET A 94 -4.98 -9.95 -12.51
C MET A 94 -5.64 -8.64 -12.99
N ASN A 95 -6.88 -8.42 -12.57
CA ASN A 95 -7.58 -7.17 -12.82
C ASN A 95 -7.27 -6.15 -11.70
N THR A 96 -7.08 -4.89 -12.07
CA THR A 96 -6.88 -3.77 -11.16
C THR A 96 -7.72 -2.58 -11.59
N PHE A 97 -8.25 -1.83 -10.61
CA PHE A 97 -9.13 -0.68 -10.82
C PHE A 97 -8.64 0.52 -9.99
N PRO A 98 -7.47 1.12 -10.33
CA PRO A 98 -6.85 2.15 -9.50
C PRO A 98 -7.75 3.36 -9.25
N GLU A 99 -8.55 3.76 -10.25
CA GLU A 99 -9.52 4.86 -10.11
C GLU A 99 -10.57 4.54 -9.04
N LYS A 100 -11.13 3.32 -9.05
CA LYS A 100 -12.12 2.87 -8.06
C LYS A 100 -11.55 2.75 -6.66
N HIS A 101 -10.31 2.27 -6.52
CA HIS A 101 -9.62 2.23 -5.23
C HIS A 101 -9.40 3.64 -4.67
N ASN A 102 -9.00 4.58 -5.52
CA ASN A 102 -8.82 5.98 -5.14
C ASN A 102 -10.17 6.65 -4.78
N GLU A 103 -11.23 6.40 -5.55
CA GLU A 103 -12.60 6.86 -5.23
C GLU A 103 -13.05 6.38 -3.86
N TYR A 104 -12.87 5.09 -3.55
CA TYR A 104 -13.21 4.50 -2.25
C TYR A 104 -12.46 5.18 -1.10
N VAL A 105 -11.14 5.32 -1.20
CA VAL A 105 -10.32 5.98 -0.18
C VAL A 105 -10.71 7.45 -0.03
N ASN A 106 -10.93 8.17 -1.14
CA ASN A 106 -11.31 9.58 -1.11
C ASN A 106 -12.67 9.82 -0.47
N GLY A 107 -13.65 8.97 -0.77
CA GLY A 107 -14.99 9.07 -0.19
C GLY A 107 -14.99 8.92 1.33
N ILE A 108 -14.17 8.01 1.88
CA ILE A 108 -14.02 7.88 3.33
C ILE A 108 -13.19 9.04 3.89
N ASN A 109 -12.12 9.42 3.19
CA ASN A 109 -11.24 10.49 3.62
C ASN A 109 -11.95 11.83 3.79
N SER A 110 -12.91 12.18 2.91
CA SER A 110 -13.69 13.41 3.02
C SER A 110 -14.60 13.43 4.26
N THR A 111 -15.21 12.29 4.62
CA THR A 111 -16.05 12.15 5.82
C THR A 111 -15.28 12.45 7.12
N PHE A 112 -13.98 12.16 7.15
CA PHE A 112 -13.12 12.37 8.33
C PHE A 112 -12.10 13.51 8.16
N ASN A 113 -12.38 14.49 7.29
CA ASN A 113 -11.53 15.67 7.07
C ASN A 113 -10.03 15.32 6.86
N GLY A 114 -9.74 14.28 6.08
CA GLY A 114 -8.36 13.82 5.84
C GLY A 114 -7.88 12.64 6.68
N GLY A 115 -8.70 12.16 7.63
CA GLY A 115 -8.32 11.13 8.59
C GLY A 115 -7.88 9.80 7.97
N ALA A 116 -8.55 9.33 6.91
CA ALA A 116 -8.21 8.05 6.29
C ALA A 116 -6.80 8.04 5.67
N LYS A 117 -6.47 9.10 4.91
CA LYS A 117 -5.13 9.24 4.33
C LYS A 117 -4.08 9.51 5.41
N GLN A 118 -4.43 10.23 6.47
CA GLN A 118 -3.53 10.45 7.61
C GLN A 118 -3.18 9.14 8.32
N LEU A 119 -4.18 8.32 8.62
CA LEU A 119 -3.99 7.01 9.24
C LEU A 119 -3.16 6.07 8.34
N ALA A 120 -3.44 6.05 7.03
CA ALA A 120 -2.65 5.30 6.06
C ALA A 120 -1.16 5.73 6.08
N ARG A 121 -0.89 7.04 6.14
CA ARG A 121 0.48 7.57 6.27
C ARG A 121 1.16 7.13 7.56
N PHE A 122 0.46 7.15 8.71
CA PHE A 122 1.03 6.65 9.96
C PHE A 122 1.42 5.17 9.85
N MET A 123 0.54 4.32 9.31
CA MET A 123 0.86 2.90 9.11
C MET A 123 2.05 2.69 8.19
N LYS A 124 2.14 3.48 7.10
CA LYS A 124 3.30 3.43 6.20
C LYS A 124 4.58 3.91 6.87
N ILE A 125 4.54 4.98 7.68
CA ILE A 125 5.70 5.45 8.44
C ILE A 125 6.20 4.34 9.38
N TRP A 126 5.30 3.72 10.14
CA TRP A 126 5.63 2.57 10.99
C TRP A 126 6.30 1.45 10.18
N LYS A 127 5.67 1.06 9.06
CA LYS A 127 6.19 0.04 8.16
C LYS A 127 7.63 0.36 7.72
N TYR A 128 7.87 1.55 7.19
CA TYR A 128 9.19 1.91 6.66
C TYR A 128 10.24 2.05 7.76
N ARG A 129 9.92 2.74 8.85
CA ARG A 129 10.85 3.01 9.95
C ARG A 129 11.20 1.78 10.79
N ARG A 130 10.32 0.79 10.83
CA ARG A 130 10.52 -0.48 11.54
C ARG A 130 10.82 -1.65 10.59
N ASN A 131 11.02 -1.37 9.30
CA ASN A 131 11.28 -2.35 8.25
C ASN A 131 10.29 -3.54 8.28
N VAL A 132 8.99 -3.24 8.31
CA VAL A 132 7.93 -4.25 8.35
C VAL A 132 7.59 -4.68 6.91
N PRO A 133 7.69 -5.97 6.57
CA PRO A 133 7.46 -6.44 5.19
C PRO A 133 5.95 -6.61 4.89
N VAL A 134 5.19 -5.52 5.01
CA VAL A 134 3.74 -5.44 4.70
C VAL A 134 3.50 -4.50 3.51
N SER A 135 2.55 -4.85 2.64
CA SER A 135 2.14 -4.06 1.48
C SER A 135 1.61 -2.67 1.89
N SER A 136 2.11 -1.62 1.25
CA SER A 136 1.61 -0.25 1.48
C SER A 136 0.17 -0.08 1.01
N CYS A 137 -0.19 -0.70 -0.12
CA CYS A 137 -1.56 -0.70 -0.65
C CYS A 137 -2.52 -1.41 0.31
N TYR A 138 -2.09 -2.54 0.90
CA TYR A 138 -2.88 -3.23 1.94
C TYR A 138 -3.14 -2.33 3.16
N LEU A 139 -2.12 -1.62 3.65
CA LEU A 139 -2.28 -0.71 4.79
C LEU A 139 -3.20 0.47 4.47
N GLU A 140 -3.14 0.99 3.26
CA GLU A 140 -4.02 2.07 2.79
C GLU A 140 -5.49 1.62 2.76
N MET A 141 -5.77 0.47 2.14
CA MET A 141 -7.13 -0.08 2.09
C MET A 141 -7.66 -0.43 3.48
N ARG A 142 -6.82 -0.98 4.36
CA ARG A 142 -7.19 -1.30 5.75
C ARG A 142 -7.45 -0.05 6.59
N ALA A 143 -6.71 1.03 6.37
CA ALA A 143 -6.96 2.31 7.04
C ALA A 143 -8.30 2.91 6.62
N ALA A 144 -8.61 2.90 5.33
CA ALA A 144 -9.92 3.36 4.82
C ALA A 144 -11.05 2.47 5.35
N GLN A 145 -10.93 1.15 5.24
CA GLN A 145 -11.91 0.20 5.77
C GLN A 145 -12.16 0.39 7.27
N HIS A 146 -11.10 0.61 8.06
CA HIS A 146 -11.22 0.88 9.48
C HIS A 146 -12.13 2.09 9.72
N LEU A 147 -11.79 3.25 9.15
CA LEU A 147 -12.58 4.47 9.37
C LEU A 147 -13.97 4.44 8.77
N SER A 148 -14.22 3.66 7.71
CA SER A 148 -15.58 3.53 7.16
C SER A 148 -16.63 3.02 8.18
N GLY A 149 -16.18 2.35 9.25
CA GLY A 149 -17.04 1.85 10.32
C GLY A 149 -17.01 2.68 11.61
N GLU A 150 -16.26 3.79 11.66
CA GLU A 150 -16.11 4.61 12.87
C GLU A 150 -17.00 5.87 12.81
N ALA A 151 -17.38 6.41 13.96
CA ALA A 151 -18.16 7.66 14.03
C ALA A 151 -17.29 8.93 14.05
N SER A 152 -16.03 8.79 14.44
CA SER A 152 -15.07 9.89 14.60
C SER A 152 -13.65 9.40 14.37
N TYR A 153 -12.74 10.33 14.09
CA TYR A 153 -11.31 10.04 13.95
C TYR A 153 -10.51 10.73 15.07
N VAL A 154 -9.79 9.93 15.87
CA VAL A 154 -8.84 10.38 16.88
C VAL A 154 -7.51 9.64 16.65
N PRO A 155 -6.46 10.33 16.14
CA PRO A 155 -5.25 9.68 15.64
C PRO A 155 -4.63 8.62 16.56
N VAL A 156 -4.44 8.93 17.84
CA VAL A 156 -3.80 8.00 18.80
C VAL A 156 -4.64 6.75 19.02
N TRP A 157 -5.97 6.90 19.04
CA TRP A 157 -6.89 5.77 19.21
C TRP A 157 -6.92 4.93 17.94
N ASP A 158 -7.09 5.54 16.77
CA ASP A 158 -7.25 4.79 15.52
C ASP A 158 -5.96 4.13 15.04
N ILE A 159 -4.80 4.68 15.38
CA ILE A 159 -3.51 3.98 15.23
C ILE A 159 -3.54 2.65 16.00
N TYR A 160 -3.93 2.67 17.29
CA TYR A 160 -4.03 1.45 18.09
C TYR A 160 -5.10 0.50 17.55
N GLN A 161 -6.31 1.01 17.27
CA GLN A 161 -7.42 0.17 16.82
C GLN A 161 -7.11 -0.51 15.49
N LEU A 162 -6.51 0.20 14.55
CA LEU A 162 -6.10 -0.39 13.27
C LEU A 162 -5.01 -1.44 13.48
N LEU A 163 -3.93 -1.14 14.22
CA LEU A 163 -2.87 -2.13 14.50
C LEU A 163 -3.43 -3.38 15.21
N LYS A 164 -4.34 -3.18 16.16
CA LYS A 164 -5.01 -4.27 16.87
C LYS A 164 -5.87 -5.11 15.93
N LYS A 165 -6.73 -4.48 15.10
CA LYS A 165 -7.53 -5.18 14.08
C LYS A 165 -6.61 -6.00 13.18
N LEU A 166 -5.54 -5.40 12.64
CA LEU A 166 -4.53 -6.07 11.80
C LEU A 166 -3.92 -7.31 12.47
N HIS A 167 -3.63 -7.22 13.77
CA HIS A 167 -3.08 -8.31 14.57
C HIS A 167 -4.12 -9.41 14.81
N ASP A 168 -5.33 -9.05 15.22
CA ASP A 168 -6.41 -9.98 15.57
C ASP A 168 -6.81 -10.86 14.39
N HIS A 169 -6.84 -10.30 13.17
CA HIS A 169 -7.04 -11.09 11.95
C HIS A 169 -5.74 -11.57 11.29
N SER A 170 -4.62 -11.60 12.02
CA SER A 170 -3.34 -12.18 11.60
C SER A 170 -2.88 -11.72 10.20
N LEU A 171 -3.01 -10.42 9.91
CA LEU A 171 -2.70 -9.83 8.60
C LEU A 171 -3.39 -10.57 7.42
N ALA A 172 -4.60 -11.11 7.62
CA ALA A 172 -5.36 -11.75 6.55
C ALA A 172 -5.57 -10.82 5.34
N SER A 173 -5.54 -11.39 4.14
CA SER A 173 -5.84 -10.67 2.90
C SER A 173 -7.25 -10.07 2.96
N MET A 174 -7.39 -8.91 2.34
CA MET A 174 -8.62 -8.12 2.32
C MET A 174 -9.34 -8.32 0.99
N ASN A 175 -10.66 -8.48 1.00
CA ASN A 175 -11.47 -8.38 -0.22
C ASN A 175 -11.40 -6.96 -0.75
N ASP A 176 -11.37 -6.80 -2.07
CA ASP A 176 -11.47 -5.48 -2.66
C ASP A 176 -12.81 -4.83 -2.23
N PRO A 177 -12.80 -3.66 -1.55
CA PRO A 177 -14.03 -2.97 -1.15
C PRO A 177 -14.95 -2.63 -2.32
N SER A 178 -14.40 -2.44 -3.52
CA SER A 178 -15.18 -2.20 -4.72
C SER A 178 -15.80 -3.48 -5.30
N GLY A 179 -15.34 -4.65 -4.89
CA GLY A 179 -15.76 -5.95 -5.43
C GLY A 179 -15.23 -6.26 -6.84
N LEU A 180 -14.47 -5.35 -7.46
CA LEU A 180 -14.05 -5.46 -8.86
C LEU A 180 -12.68 -6.12 -9.03
N GLY A 181 -11.75 -5.84 -8.13
CA GLY A 181 -10.36 -6.29 -8.22
C GLY A 181 -10.05 -7.57 -7.45
N SER A 182 -8.77 -7.95 -7.55
CA SER A 182 -8.21 -9.05 -6.75
C SER A 182 -8.08 -8.68 -5.27
N ARG A 183 -7.99 -9.69 -4.41
CA ARG A 183 -7.76 -9.49 -2.97
C ARG A 183 -6.44 -8.75 -2.72
N PHE A 184 -6.45 -7.82 -1.77
CA PHE A 184 -5.23 -7.17 -1.30
C PHE A 184 -4.50 -8.09 -0.32
N THR A 185 -3.33 -8.57 -0.71
CA THR A 185 -2.46 -9.39 0.13
C THR A 185 -1.59 -8.51 1.04
N SER A 186 -1.36 -8.99 2.26
CA SER A 186 -0.57 -8.26 3.26
C SER A 186 0.94 -8.42 3.04
N CYS A 187 1.41 -9.65 2.85
CA CYS A 187 2.82 -9.99 2.71
C CYS A 187 3.04 -10.87 1.47
N SER A 188 4.25 -10.86 0.92
CA SER A 188 4.62 -11.64 -0.27
C SER A 188 4.87 -13.13 0.02
N THR A 189 5.31 -13.47 1.23
CA THR A 189 5.65 -14.83 1.66
C THR A 189 5.24 -15.08 3.11
N ASP A 190 5.14 -16.35 3.50
CA ASP A 190 4.87 -16.74 4.89
C ASP A 190 5.98 -16.30 5.85
N ALA A 191 7.23 -16.35 5.42
CA ALA A 191 8.36 -15.83 6.19
C ALA A 191 8.23 -14.32 6.44
N SER A 192 7.85 -13.56 5.41
CA SER A 192 7.57 -12.12 5.54
C SER A 192 6.37 -11.88 6.47
N LYS A 193 5.35 -12.72 6.39
CA LYS A 193 4.17 -12.64 7.26
C LYS A 193 4.54 -12.88 8.72
N ALA A 194 5.37 -13.88 9.02
CA ALA A 194 5.82 -14.17 10.38
C ALA A 194 6.64 -13.00 10.98
N ASP A 195 7.57 -12.43 10.20
CA ASP A 195 8.33 -11.24 10.60
C ASP A 195 7.42 -10.02 10.83
N ALA A 196 6.48 -9.78 9.90
CA ALA A 196 5.50 -8.72 10.04
C ALA A 196 4.63 -8.87 11.28
N MET A 197 4.17 -10.08 11.59
CA MET A 197 3.37 -10.37 12.80
C MET A 197 4.15 -10.08 14.08
N SER A 198 5.42 -10.49 14.16
CA SER A 198 6.28 -10.20 15.32
C SER A 198 6.44 -8.70 15.57
N LYS A 199 6.72 -7.93 14.51
CA LYS A 199 6.82 -6.46 14.57
C LYS A 199 5.48 -5.82 14.90
N LEU A 200 4.37 -6.37 14.39
CA LEU A 200 3.02 -5.90 14.66
C LEU A 200 2.61 -6.10 16.12
N SER A 201 2.93 -7.24 16.75
CA SER A 201 2.65 -7.45 18.18
C SER A 201 3.35 -6.41 19.05
N THR A 202 4.60 -6.06 18.72
CA THR A 202 5.33 -4.96 19.40
C THR A 202 4.65 -3.61 19.17
N ALA A 203 4.18 -3.35 17.94
CA ALA A 203 3.49 -2.12 17.58
C ALA A 203 2.18 -1.95 18.35
N VAL A 204 1.37 -3.01 18.45
CA VAL A 204 0.12 -3.04 19.22
C VAL A 204 0.38 -2.69 20.69
N ALA A 205 1.37 -3.31 21.33
CA ALA A 205 1.69 -3.05 22.73
C ALA A 205 2.09 -1.58 22.98
N ARG A 206 2.86 -0.98 22.06
CA ARG A 206 3.27 0.44 22.16
C ARG A 206 2.09 1.38 21.92
N ALA A 207 1.30 1.12 20.88
CA ALA A 207 0.12 1.92 20.57
C ALA A 207 -0.95 1.85 21.68
N GLU A 208 -1.11 0.70 22.33
CA GLU A 208 -2.01 0.53 23.47
C GLU A 208 -1.60 1.41 24.65
N LYS A 209 -0.32 1.39 25.01
CA LYS A 209 0.23 2.27 26.06
C LYS A 209 0.05 3.73 25.69
N ALA A 210 0.37 4.13 24.46
CA ALA A 210 0.19 5.51 23.98
C ALA A 210 -1.27 5.96 24.12
N LYS A 211 -2.23 5.14 23.70
CA LYS A 211 -3.66 5.41 23.86
C LYS A 211 -4.07 5.53 25.33
N ASN A 212 -3.59 4.63 26.19
CA ASN A 212 -3.93 4.65 27.61
C ASN A 212 -3.36 5.89 28.33
N TYR A 213 -2.12 6.28 28.04
CA TYR A 213 -1.53 7.52 28.55
C TYR A 213 -2.29 8.75 28.05
N HIS A 214 -2.61 8.79 26.74
CA HIS A 214 -3.39 9.89 26.16
C HIS A 214 -4.78 10.02 26.80
N ARG A 215 -5.47 8.91 27.07
CA ARG A 215 -6.76 8.90 27.78
C ARG A 215 -6.65 9.45 29.20
N ASN A 216 -5.51 9.27 29.85
CA ASN A 216 -5.25 9.75 31.20
C ASN A 216 -4.59 11.14 31.21
N GLU A 217 -4.61 11.86 30.09
CA GLU A 217 -4.00 13.20 29.92
C GLU A 217 -2.48 13.26 30.14
N ASP A 218 -1.82 12.09 30.20
CA ASP A 218 -0.36 11.98 30.29
C ASP A 218 0.27 12.04 28.89
N HIS A 219 0.26 13.26 28.33
CA HIS A 219 0.70 13.49 26.96
C HIS A 219 2.19 13.18 26.76
N SER A 220 3.03 13.42 27.76
CA SER A 220 4.47 13.15 27.69
C SER A 220 4.76 11.66 27.50
N ASN A 221 4.14 10.79 28.31
CA ASN A 221 4.33 9.34 28.16
C ASN A 221 3.61 8.80 26.92
N ALA A 222 2.49 9.41 26.51
CA ALA A 222 1.84 9.07 25.25
C ALA A 222 2.77 9.31 24.06
N ILE A 223 3.42 10.48 24.00
CA ILE A 223 4.41 10.83 22.97
C ILE A 223 5.57 9.85 23.01
N ALA A 224 6.18 9.60 24.17
CA ALA A 224 7.30 8.67 24.29
C ALA A 224 6.98 7.26 23.75
N GLN A 225 5.75 6.76 23.92
CA GLN A 225 5.34 5.48 23.33
C GLN A 225 5.17 5.55 21.80
N LEU A 226 4.69 6.67 21.27
CA LEU A 226 4.60 6.89 19.82
C LEU A 226 5.98 7.04 19.18
N GLU A 227 6.93 7.66 19.86
CA GLU A 227 8.32 7.76 19.40
C GLU A 227 8.96 6.38 19.27
N LEU A 228 8.73 5.50 20.25
CA LEU A 228 9.11 4.09 20.17
C LEU A 228 8.40 3.39 19.01
N LEU A 229 7.09 3.60 18.82
CA LEU A 229 6.31 2.98 17.74
C LEU A 229 6.87 3.35 16.35
N PHE A 230 7.12 4.64 16.12
CA PHE A 230 7.53 5.17 14.82
C PHE A 230 9.05 5.26 14.62
N ASN A 231 9.85 4.95 15.67
CA ASN A 231 11.30 5.08 15.66
C ASN A 231 11.75 6.51 15.28
N ARG A 232 11.18 7.50 15.97
CA ARG A 232 11.45 8.93 15.78
C ARG A 232 11.15 9.70 17.06
#